data_AF-A0A0F9MG27-F1
#
_entry.id   AF-A0A0F9MG27-F1
#
_cell.length_a   1.000
_cell.length_b   1.000
_cell.length_c   1.000
_cell.angle_alpha   90.00
_cell.angle_beta   90.00
_cell.angle_gamma   90.00
#
_symmetry.space_group_name_H-M   'P 1'
#
loop_
_entity.id
_entity.type
_entity.pdbx_description
1 polymer ?
#
loop_
_entity_poly.entity_id
_entity_poly.type
_entity_poly.pdbx_seq_one_letter_code
_entity_poly.pdbx_strand_id
1 'polypeptide(L)'
;MYGAQYEFIVDTDSYAGNFERELCAYITGHWDNESHGGHQAEIFKEEVGDHDPFEDYITDVPTCDDDMPILAPECLELTPKKYGGAALYNSVGIFFRKMPPPELIQLMKDRAYKFAKEGLMFDKPVKLKILGFRIKEQIVEEKEI
;
A
#
# COMPACT_ATOMS: atom_id res chain seq x y z
N MET A 1 4.63 12.74 16.06
CA MET A 1 5.76 11.89 15.64
C MET A 1 5.28 11.16 14.40
N TYR A 2 5.72 11.59 13.22
CA TYR A 2 5.40 10.90 11.96
C TYR A 2 6.36 9.74 11.85
N GLY A 3 5.92 8.55 12.25
CA GLY A 3 6.77 7.38 12.28
C GLY A 3 5.93 6.14 12.05
N ALA A 4 5.88 5.69 10.81
CA ALA A 4 5.47 4.32 10.56
C ALA A 4 6.45 3.39 11.26
N GLN A 5 5.94 2.52 12.12
CA GLN A 5 6.75 1.49 12.78
C GLN A 5 6.78 0.22 11.93
N TYR A 6 5.78 0.03 11.08
CA TYR A 6 5.64 -1.15 10.25
C TYR A 6 5.25 -0.77 8.83
N GLU A 7 5.63 -1.63 7.90
CA GLU A 7 5.31 -1.50 6.49
C GLU A 7 4.86 -2.86 5.97
N PHE A 8 3.61 -2.95 5.52
CA PHE A 8 3.10 -4.13 4.81
C PHE A 8 3.37 -3.95 3.33
N ILE A 9 4.08 -4.89 2.73
CA ILE A 9 4.54 -4.77 1.35
C ILE A 9 3.88 -5.85 0.50
N VAL A 10 3.24 -5.41 -0.58
CA VAL A 10 2.65 -6.28 -1.61
C VAL A 10 3.62 -6.36 -2.78
N ASP A 11 4.23 -7.52 -2.99
CA ASP A 11 5.15 -7.74 -4.10
C ASP A 11 4.39 -8.13 -5.36
N THR A 12 4.68 -7.47 -6.49
CA THR A 12 3.97 -7.68 -7.75
C THR A 12 4.91 -7.90 -8.94
N ASP A 13 4.36 -8.33 -10.07
CA ASP A 13 5.09 -8.49 -11.33
C ASP A 13 5.11 -7.25 -12.23
N SER A 14 4.52 -6.14 -11.77
CA SER A 14 4.28 -4.93 -12.56
C SER A 14 4.81 -3.68 -11.85
N TYR A 15 5.13 -2.61 -12.59
CA TYR A 15 5.62 -1.36 -11.99
C TYR A 15 4.55 -0.77 -11.07
N ALA A 16 4.91 -0.62 -9.79
CA ALA A 16 3.99 -0.26 -8.71
C ALA A 16 3.47 1.17 -8.83
N GLY A 17 4.27 2.10 -9.36
CA GLY A 17 3.89 3.52 -9.56
C GLY A 17 2.74 3.78 -10.52
N ASN A 18 2.10 2.73 -11.06
CA ASN A 18 0.90 2.85 -11.87
C ASN A 18 -0.39 2.54 -11.06
N PHE A 19 -0.27 2.06 -9.82
CA PHE A 19 -1.41 1.49 -9.08
C PHE A 19 -1.25 1.45 -7.56
N GLU A 20 -0.15 1.95 -7.01
CA GLU A 20 0.16 1.92 -5.59
C GLU A 20 -0.93 2.57 -4.75
N ARG A 21 -1.46 3.70 -5.23
CA ARG A 21 -2.52 4.47 -4.55
C ARG A 21 -3.85 3.75 -4.60
N GLU A 22 -4.25 3.27 -5.79
CA GLU A 22 -5.46 2.48 -5.94
C GLU A 22 -5.40 1.18 -5.14
N LEU A 23 -4.25 0.51 -5.10
CA LEU A 23 -4.09 -0.71 -4.32
C LEU A 23 -4.16 -0.41 -2.81
N CYS A 24 -3.50 0.64 -2.34
CA CYS A 24 -3.57 1.09 -0.95
C CYS A 24 -5.02 1.37 -0.55
N ALA A 25 -5.70 2.23 -1.31
CA ALA A 25 -7.10 2.59 -1.10
C ALA A 25 -8.04 1.39 -1.18
N TYR A 26 -7.81 0.47 -2.12
CA TYR A 26 -8.60 -0.76 -2.22
C TYR A 26 -8.40 -1.63 -0.99
N ILE A 27 -7.18 -1.75 -0.48
CA ILE A 27 -6.88 -2.62 0.65
C ILE A 27 -7.39 -2.02 1.97
N THR A 28 -7.22 -0.72 2.17
CA THR A 28 -7.35 -0.09 3.49
C THR A 28 -8.50 0.89 3.59
N GLY A 29 -9.04 1.37 2.47
CA GLY A 29 -9.99 2.49 2.45
C GLY A 29 -9.35 3.87 2.61
N HIS A 30 -8.04 3.93 2.83
CA HIS A 30 -7.30 5.19 2.97
C HIS A 30 -6.59 5.56 1.69
N TRP A 31 -6.61 6.85 1.39
CA TRP A 31 -5.97 7.47 0.25
C TRP A 31 -5.62 8.92 0.60
N ASP A 32 -4.66 9.50 -0.09
CA ASP A 32 -4.55 10.95 -0.08
C ASP A 32 -5.69 11.52 -0.96
N ASN A 33 -6.47 12.47 -0.45
CA ASN A 33 -7.63 13.02 -1.18
C ASN A 33 -7.24 13.85 -2.42
N GLU A 34 -5.94 13.89 -2.76
CA GLU A 34 -5.37 14.65 -3.87
C GLU A 34 -5.02 13.75 -5.07
N SER A 35 -5.15 12.42 -4.93
CA SER A 35 -4.66 11.46 -5.91
C SER A 35 -5.69 10.40 -6.35
N HIS A 36 -5.20 9.33 -6.99
CA HIS A 36 -6.01 8.22 -7.50
C HIS A 36 -6.31 7.23 -6.36
N GLY A 37 -7.52 6.66 -6.30
CA GLY A 37 -7.87 5.68 -5.25
C GLY A 37 -9.30 5.76 -4.71
N GLY A 38 -10.06 6.79 -5.08
CA GLY A 38 -11.32 7.11 -4.39
C GLY A 38 -12.40 6.12 -4.66
N HIS A 39 -12.46 5.69 -5.91
CA HIS A 39 -13.33 4.62 -6.29
C HIS A 39 -13.01 3.33 -5.50
N GLN A 40 -11.73 3.06 -5.27
CA GLN A 40 -11.27 1.90 -4.51
C GLN A 40 -11.56 2.04 -3.01
N ALA A 41 -11.46 3.25 -2.45
CA ALA A 41 -11.86 3.56 -1.08
C ALA A 41 -13.38 3.42 -0.87
N GLU A 42 -14.19 3.84 -1.85
CA GLU A 42 -15.64 3.61 -1.80
C GLU A 42 -15.97 2.11 -1.88
N ILE A 43 -15.31 1.34 -2.75
CA ILE A 43 -15.45 -0.12 -2.78
C ILE A 43 -15.07 -0.74 -1.43
N PHE A 44 -14.00 -0.24 -0.80
CA PHE A 44 -13.62 -0.69 0.54
C PHE A 44 -14.75 -0.47 1.54
N LYS A 45 -15.30 0.75 1.59
CA LYS A 45 -16.39 1.11 2.48
C LYS A 45 -17.66 0.29 2.24
N GLU A 46 -18.01 0.02 0.99
CA GLU A 46 -19.15 -0.83 0.64
C GLU A 46 -18.98 -2.28 1.13
N GLU A 47 -17.77 -2.82 1.06
CA GLU A 47 -17.48 -4.21 1.40
C GLU A 47 -17.21 -4.44 2.89
N VAL A 48 -16.60 -3.48 3.56
CA VAL A 48 -16.18 -3.57 4.97
C VAL A 48 -17.20 -2.91 5.90
N GLY A 49 -17.97 -1.95 5.40
CA GLY A 49 -18.97 -1.20 6.15
C GLY A 49 -18.41 0.08 6.76
N ASP A 50 -19.23 0.71 7.61
CA ASP A 50 -18.91 2.02 8.21
C ASP A 50 -17.82 1.98 9.28
N HIS A 51 -17.48 0.80 9.80
CA HIS A 51 -16.41 0.65 10.79
C HIS A 51 -15.10 0.31 10.08
N ASP A 52 -14.21 1.29 10.01
CA ASP A 52 -12.88 1.13 9.44
C ASP A 52 -11.96 0.33 10.39
N PRO A 53 -11.53 -0.89 10.03
CA PRO A 53 -10.63 -1.68 10.84
C PRO A 53 -9.18 -1.16 10.87
N PHE A 54 -8.81 -0.24 9.96
CA PHE A 54 -7.45 0.29 9.81
C PHE A 54 -7.23 1.67 10.45
N GLU A 55 -8.30 2.36 10.87
CA GLU A 55 -8.27 3.72 11.46
C GLU A 55 -7.17 3.85 12.55
N ASP A 56 -7.03 2.80 13.37
CA ASP A 56 -6.08 2.77 14.47
C ASP A 56 -4.70 2.21 14.11
N TYR A 57 -4.44 1.87 12.86
CA TYR A 57 -3.22 1.19 12.43
C TYR A 57 -2.49 1.96 11.36
N ILE A 58 -3.19 2.50 10.36
CA ILE A 58 -2.54 3.17 9.23
C ILE A 58 -1.95 4.51 9.66
N THR A 59 -0.95 4.98 8.93
CA THR A 59 -0.40 6.32 9.12
C THR A 59 0.18 6.85 7.82
N ASP A 60 0.06 8.16 7.63
CA ASP A 60 0.76 8.83 6.55
C ASP A 60 2.21 9.06 6.93
N VAL A 61 3.09 8.95 5.94
CA VAL A 61 4.49 9.35 6.05
C VAL A 61 4.85 10.29 4.90
N PRO A 62 5.88 11.15 5.08
CA PRO A 62 6.45 11.88 3.97
C PRO A 62 7.00 10.91 2.92
N THR A 63 6.40 10.94 1.73
CA THR A 63 6.83 10.22 0.54
C THR A 63 6.98 11.21 -0.62
N CYS A 64 7.35 10.73 -1.80
CA CYS A 64 7.52 11.56 -2.99
C CYS A 64 6.65 11.05 -4.14
N ASP A 65 5.95 11.98 -4.80
CA ASP A 65 5.29 11.79 -6.09
C ASP A 65 5.83 12.81 -7.08
N ASP A 66 6.45 12.37 -8.18
CA ASP A 66 7.06 13.24 -9.21
C ASP A 66 7.88 14.42 -8.61
N ASP A 67 8.76 14.11 -7.66
CA ASP A 67 9.62 15.05 -6.90
C ASP A 67 8.88 16.04 -5.97
N MET A 68 7.56 15.92 -5.85
CA MET A 68 6.76 16.66 -4.87
C MET A 68 6.62 15.84 -3.58
N PRO A 69 6.98 16.40 -2.42
CA PRO A 69 6.73 15.72 -1.16
C PRO A 69 5.22 15.67 -0.91
N ILE A 70 4.71 14.47 -0.69
CA ILE A 70 3.32 14.23 -0.31
C ILE A 70 3.28 13.47 1.02
N LEU A 71 2.17 13.57 1.72
CA LEU A 71 1.87 12.71 2.86
C LEU A 71 0.92 11.63 2.36
N ALA A 72 1.38 10.39 2.36
CA ALA A 72 0.57 9.27 1.92
C ALA A 72 0.80 8.04 2.81
N PRO A 73 -0.19 7.14 2.91
CA PRO A 73 -0.04 5.88 3.63
C PRO A 73 0.71 4.82 2.82
N GLU A 74 1.11 5.10 1.57
CA GLU A 74 1.82 4.17 0.71
C GLU A 74 3.13 4.71 0.10
N CYS A 75 3.94 3.79 -0.41
CA CYS A 75 5.13 4.10 -1.19
C CYS A 75 5.47 3.02 -2.23
N LEU A 76 6.43 3.35 -3.08
CA LEU A 76 7.08 2.40 -3.98
C LEU A 76 8.20 1.66 -3.27
N GLU A 77 8.19 0.34 -3.41
CA GLU A 77 9.17 -0.55 -2.84
C GLU A 77 9.86 -1.39 -3.91
N LEU A 78 11.10 -1.78 -3.60
CA LEU A 78 11.83 -2.68 -4.46
C LEU A 78 11.30 -4.10 -4.30
N THR A 79 11.01 -4.75 -5.43
CA THR A 79 10.72 -6.19 -5.42
C THR A 79 12.00 -6.97 -5.08
N PRO A 80 11.92 -8.03 -4.25
CA PRO A 80 13.07 -8.87 -3.93
C PRO A 80 13.62 -9.60 -5.18
N LYS A 81 12.76 -9.83 -6.17
CA LYS A 81 13.11 -10.59 -7.36
C LYS A 81 13.77 -9.68 -8.39
N LYS A 82 15.04 -9.92 -8.67
CA LYS A 82 15.74 -9.25 -9.76
C LYS A 82 15.24 -9.75 -11.11
N TYR A 83 14.78 -8.85 -11.97
CA TYR A 83 14.42 -9.16 -13.35
C TYR A 83 15.53 -8.66 -14.27
N GLY A 84 16.24 -9.57 -14.92
CA GLY A 84 17.40 -9.20 -15.75
C GLY A 84 18.57 -8.56 -14.98
N GLY A 85 18.64 -8.77 -13.66
CA GLY A 85 19.73 -8.27 -12.81
C GLY A 85 19.46 -6.93 -12.10
N ALA A 86 18.39 -6.21 -12.46
CA ALA A 86 17.98 -4.98 -11.78
C ALA A 86 16.86 -5.24 -10.76
N ALA A 87 16.92 -4.52 -9.62
CA ALA A 87 15.77 -4.39 -8.74
C ALA A 87 14.76 -3.44 -9.41
N LEU A 88 13.47 -3.79 -9.35
CA LEU A 88 12.40 -2.98 -9.94
C LEU A 88 11.49 -2.47 -8.82
N TYR A 89 10.91 -1.28 -9.01
CA TYR A 89 9.87 -0.73 -8.14
C TYR A 89 8.53 -1.39 -8.47
N ASN A 90 8.43 -2.68 -8.17
CA ASN A 90 7.24 -3.50 -8.42
C ASN A 90 6.51 -3.89 -7.14
N SER A 91 6.82 -3.24 -6.02
CA SER A 91 6.17 -3.52 -4.75
C SER A 91 5.51 -2.26 -4.22
N VAL A 92 4.37 -2.43 -3.54
CA VAL A 92 3.64 -1.36 -2.88
C VAL A 92 3.80 -1.54 -1.37
N GLY A 93 4.41 -0.55 -0.71
CA GLY A 93 4.49 -0.48 0.75
C GLY A 93 3.29 0.27 1.29
N ILE A 94 2.70 -0.21 2.40
CA ILE A 94 1.61 0.44 3.12
C ILE A 94 2.04 0.60 4.58
N PHE A 95 1.97 1.82 5.10
CA PHE A 95 2.55 2.22 6.36
C PHE A 95 1.59 2.09 7.54
N PHE A 96 2.11 1.54 8.63
CA PHE A 96 1.37 1.30 9.86
C PHE A 96 2.12 1.84 11.08
N ARG A 97 1.39 2.51 11.98
CA ARG A 97 1.91 3.02 13.25
C ARG A 97 2.16 1.92 14.28
N LYS A 98 1.49 0.77 14.15
CA LYS A 98 1.66 -0.42 14.98
C LYS A 98 1.39 -1.68 14.15
N MET A 99 1.94 -2.82 14.57
CA MET A 99 1.77 -4.09 13.88
C MET A 99 0.28 -4.45 13.77
N PRO A 100 -0.28 -4.60 12.55
CA PRO A 100 -1.64 -5.07 12.38
C PRO A 100 -1.78 -6.50 12.92
N PRO A 101 -2.90 -6.86 13.56
CA PRO A 101 -3.10 -8.22 14.04
C PRO A 101 -3.28 -9.19 12.85
N PRO A 102 -3.10 -10.51 13.06
CA PRO A 102 -3.11 -11.50 11.99
C PRO A 102 -4.35 -11.48 11.10
N GLU A 103 -5.52 -11.19 11.66
CA GLU A 103 -6.78 -11.06 10.93
C GLU A 103 -6.78 -9.89 9.94
N LEU A 104 -6.19 -8.74 10.32
CA LEU A 104 -6.04 -7.60 9.40
C LEU A 104 -4.99 -7.90 8.34
N ILE A 105 -3.91 -8.59 8.70
CA ILE A 105 -2.92 -9.05 7.71
C ILE A 105 -3.57 -9.98 6.69
N GLN A 106 -4.44 -10.89 7.12
CA GLN A 106 -5.15 -11.77 6.21
C GLN A 106 -6.13 -10.99 5.34
N LEU A 107 -6.90 -10.05 5.92
CA LEU A 107 -7.77 -9.16 5.16
C LEU A 107 -7.00 -8.40 4.07
N MET A 108 -5.84 -7.83 4.40
CA MET A 108 -5.02 -7.11 3.42
C MET A 108 -4.56 -8.01 2.26
N LYS A 109 -4.15 -9.25 2.56
CA LYS A 109 -3.76 -10.23 1.54
C LYS A 109 -4.93 -10.60 0.64
N ASP A 110 -6.09 -10.89 1.22
CA ASP A 110 -7.29 -11.28 0.49
C ASP A 110 -7.74 -10.15 -0.45
N ARG A 111 -7.72 -8.91 0.04
CA ARG A 111 -8.04 -7.73 -0.75
C ARG A 111 -7.01 -7.46 -1.86
N ALA A 112 -5.71 -7.64 -1.59
CA ALA A 112 -4.68 -7.53 -2.63
C ALA A 112 -4.87 -8.54 -3.77
N TYR A 113 -5.19 -9.80 -3.44
CA TYR A 113 -5.52 -10.81 -4.45
C TYR A 113 -6.80 -10.48 -5.22
N LYS A 114 -7.82 -9.95 -4.54
CA LYS A 114 -9.06 -9.51 -5.18
C LYS A 114 -8.81 -8.36 -6.13
N PHE A 115 -8.03 -7.35 -5.75
CA PHE A 115 -7.61 -6.25 -6.63
C PHE A 115 -6.87 -6.77 -7.87
N ALA A 116 -5.94 -7.71 -7.71
CA ALA A 116 -5.22 -8.30 -8.84
C ALA A 116 -6.11 -9.07 -9.83
N LYS A 117 -7.27 -9.57 -9.37
CA LYS A 117 -8.21 -10.37 -10.17
C LYS A 117 -9.34 -9.53 -10.78
N GLU A 118 -9.86 -8.58 -10.02
CA GLU A 118 -11.14 -7.89 -10.26
C GLU A 118 -11.01 -6.37 -10.19
N GLY A 119 -9.86 -5.85 -9.74
CA GLY A 119 -9.63 -4.43 -9.57
C GLY A 119 -9.59 -3.65 -10.88
N LEU A 120 -9.72 -2.34 -10.74
CA LEU A 120 -9.63 -1.37 -11.83
C LEU A 120 -8.51 -0.36 -11.54
N MET A 121 -7.73 -0.05 -12.58
CA MET A 121 -6.77 1.05 -12.68
C MET A 121 -7.25 1.99 -13.78
N PHE A 122 -7.57 3.25 -13.46
CA PHE A 122 -8.12 4.22 -14.43
C PHE A 122 -9.27 3.63 -15.28
N ASP A 123 -10.26 3.01 -14.64
CA ASP A 123 -11.40 2.31 -15.26
C ASP A 123 -11.05 1.11 -16.16
N LYS A 124 -9.79 0.66 -16.16
CA LYS A 124 -9.35 -0.51 -16.92
C LYS A 124 -9.06 -1.68 -16.00
N PRO A 125 -9.39 -2.92 -16.42
CA PRO A 125 -9.02 -4.10 -15.66
C PRO A 125 -7.54 -4.16 -15.36
N VAL A 126 -7.23 -4.38 -14.09
CA VAL A 126 -5.87 -4.58 -13.62
C VAL A 126 -5.29 -5.85 -14.26
N LYS A 127 -4.04 -5.77 -14.72
CA LYS A 127 -3.26 -6.92 -15.20
C LYS A 127 -2.01 -7.06 -14.37
N LEU A 128 -2.18 -7.56 -13.15
CA LEU A 128 -1.12 -7.70 -12.16
C LEU A 128 -1.13 -9.11 -11.58
N LYS A 129 0.04 -9.63 -11.19
CA LYS A 129 0.14 -10.83 -10.36
C LYS A 129 0.78 -10.50 -9.02
N ILE A 130 0.15 -10.96 -7.95
CA ILE A 130 0.75 -10.94 -6.61
C ILE A 130 1.82 -12.03 -6.54
N LEU A 131 3.05 -11.63 -6.23
CA LEU A 131 4.20 -12.52 -6.08
C LEU A 131 4.40 -12.95 -4.62
N GLY A 132 3.97 -12.13 -3.67
CA GLY A 132 4.14 -12.39 -2.26
C GLY A 132 3.83 -11.18 -1.39
N PHE A 133 4.06 -11.34 -0.09
CA PHE A 133 3.87 -10.30 0.90
C PHE A 133 5.04 -10.27 1.86
N ARG A 134 5.38 -9.09 2.34
CA ARG A 134 6.40 -8.87 3.38
C ARG A 134 5.87 -7.92 4.43
N ILE A 135 6.45 -8.00 5.62
CA ILE A 135 6.29 -6.98 6.65
C ILE A 135 7.69 -6.54 7.05
N LYS A 136 7.95 -5.23 7.06
CA LYS A 136 9.17 -4.66 7.63
C LYS A 136 8.82 -3.93 8.92
N GLU A 137 9.68 -4.04 9.90
CA GLU A 137 9.71 -3.15 11.07
C GLU A 137 10.69 -2.01 10.78
N GLN A 138 10.25 -0.79 11.01
CA GLN A 138 10.98 0.45 10.75
C GLN A 138 11.59 0.95 12.06
N ILE A 139 12.92 0.93 12.15
CA ILE A 139 13.66 1.45 13.31
C ILE A 139 14.06 2.89 13.00
N VAL A 140 13.41 3.85 13.66
CA VAL A 140 13.77 5.27 13.56
C VAL A 140 14.86 5.57 14.59
N GLU A 141 16.10 5.72 14.13
CA GLU A 141 17.19 6.21 14.97
C GLU A 141 17.19 7.75 14.96
N GLU A 142 16.78 8.37 16.06
CA GLU A 142 16.96 9.81 16.25
C GLU A 142 18.45 10.09 16.53
N LYS A 143 19.11 10.80 15.61
CA LYS A 143 20.43 11.39 15.88
C LYS A 143 20.23 12.87 16.17
N GLU A 144 20.64 13.33 17.35
CA GLU A 144 20.81 14.76 17.60
C GLU A 144 21.82 15.31 16.58
N ILE A 145 21.37 16.30 15.80
CA ILE A 145 22.20 17.06 14.84
C ILE A 145 22.71 18.32 15.54
#